data_AF-A0A959CQN1-F1
#
_entry.id   AF-A0A959CQN1-F1
#
_cell.length_a   1.000
_cell.length_b   1.000
_cell.length_c   1.000
_cell.angle_alpha   90.00
_cell.angle_beta   90.00
_cell.angle_gamma   90.00
#
_symmetry.space_group_name_H-M   'P 1'
#
loop_
_entity.id
_entity.type
_entity.pdbx_description
1 polymer ?
#
loop_
_entity_poly.entity_id
_entity_poly.type
_entity_poly.pdbx_seq_one_letter_code
_entity_poly.pdbx_strand_id
1 'polypeptide(L)'
;MFYNYLTTILRHLRKRRGTSLINIAGLAVGLASSMLILLYARHELSFDRFHERADRIFRLTRSYDYPSGYNHHFARVPDTWVNELPQAFPEVEKLLRLQEFRT
;
A
#
# COMPACT_ATOMS: atom_id res chain seq x y z
N MET A 1 -36.25 -26.97 -4.57
CA MET A 1 -35.12 -27.86 -4.19
C MET A 1 -34.12 -27.17 -3.26
N PHE A 2 -33.57 -25.99 -3.60
CA PHE A 2 -32.61 -25.23 -2.77
C PHE A 2 -33.08 -25.00 -1.32
N TYR A 3 -34.37 -24.71 -1.13
CA TYR A 3 -34.99 -24.52 0.19
C TYR A 3 -34.92 -25.78 1.08
N ASN A 4 -35.02 -26.96 0.48
CA ASN A 4 -34.95 -28.24 1.21
C ASN A 4 -33.51 -28.53 1.66
N TYR A 5 -32.50 -28.19 0.84
CA TYR A 5 -31.10 -28.30 1.24
C TYR A 5 -30.76 -27.33 2.37
N LEU A 6 -31.20 -26.06 2.26
CA LEU A 6 -30.95 -25.05 3.28
C LEU A 6 -31.57 -25.42 4.64
N THR A 7 -32.83 -25.87 4.63
CA THR A 7 -33.52 -26.33 5.84
C THR A 7 -32.88 -27.60 6.44
N THR A 8 -32.35 -28.49 5.62
CA THR A 8 -31.63 -29.69 6.09
C THR A 8 -30.32 -29.31 6.77
N ILE A 9 -29.51 -28.45 6.15
CA ILE A 9 -28.25 -27.95 6.71
C ILE A 9 -28.49 -27.22 8.04
N LEU A 10 -29.48 -26.33 8.10
CA LEU A 10 -29.86 -25.62 9.33
C LEU A 10 -30.26 -26.57 10.46
N ARG A 11 -31.00 -27.64 10.15
CA ARG A 11 -31.41 -28.66 11.14
C ARG A 11 -30.20 -29.45 11.65
N HIS A 12 -29.24 -29.77 10.77
CA HIS A 12 -27.99 -30.43 11.14
C HIS A 12 -27.09 -29.56 12.01
N LEU A 13 -26.88 -28.29 11.65
CA LEU A 13 -26.14 -27.32 12.48
C LEU A 13 -26.79 -27.18 13.87
N ARG A 14 -28.12 -27.09 13.92
CA ARG A 14 -28.87 -26.93 15.16
C ARG A 14 -28.85 -28.19 16.03
N LYS A 15 -28.57 -29.37 15.49
CA LYS A 15 -28.39 -30.63 16.24
C LYS A 15 -26.96 -30.76 16.81
N ARG A 16 -25.95 -30.19 16.13
CA ARG A 16 -24.53 -30.21 16.56
C ARG A 16 -24.01 -28.79 16.86
N ARG A 17 -24.69 -28.07 17.75
CA ARG A 17 -24.46 -26.61 17.94
C ARG A 17 -23.06 -26.26 18.42
N GLY A 18 -22.51 -26.98 19.40
CA GLY A 18 -21.19 -26.66 19.97
C GLY A 18 -20.06 -26.73 18.94
N THR A 19 -19.93 -27.87 18.25
CA THR A 19 -18.88 -28.08 17.24
C THR A 19 -19.11 -27.24 15.98
N SER A 20 -20.35 -27.07 15.54
CA SER A 20 -20.65 -26.21 14.38
C SER A 20 -20.32 -24.75 14.66
N LEU A 21 -20.60 -24.26 15.88
CA LEU A 21 -20.28 -22.88 16.27
C LEU A 21 -18.76 -22.63 16.23
N ILE A 22 -17.97 -23.52 16.85
CA ILE A 22 -16.50 -23.38 16.88
C ILE A 22 -15.92 -23.38 15.47
N ASN A 23 -16.35 -24.31 14.60
CA ASN A 23 -15.84 -24.40 13.24
C ASN A 23 -16.20 -23.17 12.40
N ILE A 24 -17.44 -22.68 12.50
CA ILE A 24 -17.90 -21.52 11.73
C ILE A 24 -17.26 -20.24 12.27
N ALA A 25 -17.15 -20.08 13.58
CA ALA A 25 -16.49 -18.93 14.20
C ALA A 25 -15.00 -18.88 13.82
N GLY A 26 -14.30 -20.01 13.90
CA GLY A 26 -12.89 -20.09 13.49
C GLY A 26 -12.69 -19.72 12.02
N LEU A 27 -13.52 -20.27 11.13
CA LEU A 27 -13.47 -19.93 9.71
C LEU A 27 -13.79 -18.45 9.46
N ALA A 28 -14.81 -17.92 10.13
CA ALA A 28 -15.21 -16.52 10.00
C ALA A 28 -14.12 -15.56 10.48
N VAL A 29 -13.48 -15.86 11.61
CA VAL A 29 -12.38 -15.05 12.15
C VAL A 29 -11.16 -15.11 11.25
N GLY A 30 -10.80 -16.28 10.71
CA GLY A 30 -9.68 -16.42 9.76
C GLY A 30 -9.90 -15.68 8.45
N LEU A 31 -11.13 -15.72 7.91
CA LEU A 31 -11.50 -14.94 6.73
C LEU A 31 -11.51 -13.43 7.03
N ALA A 32 -12.05 -13.02 8.18
CA ALA A 32 -12.08 -11.62 8.56
C ALA A 32 -10.67 -11.05 8.77
N SER A 33 -9.78 -11.78 9.44
CA SER A 33 -8.40 -11.33 9.68
C SER A 33 -7.61 -11.20 8.38
N SER A 34 -7.71 -12.19 7.48
CA SER A 34 -7.05 -12.13 6.17
C SER A 34 -7.60 -11.00 5.30
N MET A 35 -8.92 -10.76 5.32
CA MET A 35 -9.53 -9.62 4.61
C MET A 35 -9.05 -8.27 5.17
N LEU A 36 -8.93 -8.12 6.49
CA LEU A 36 -8.42 -6.89 7.12
C LEU A 36 -6.97 -6.61 6.71
N ILE A 37 -6.11 -7.63 6.71
CA ILE A 37 -4.72 -7.51 6.26
C ILE A 37 -4.67 -7.09 4.78
N LEU A 38 -5.48 -7.73 3.93
CA LEU A 38 -5.54 -7.39 2.51
C LEU A 38 -6.03 -5.95 2.28
N LEU A 39 -7.06 -5.52 3.04
CA LEU A 39 -7.60 -4.17 2.96
C LEU A 39 -6.55 -3.14 3.37
N TYR A 40 -5.82 -3.41 4.45
CA TYR A 40 -4.72 -2.58 4.90
C TYR A 40 -3.60 -2.48 3.85
N ALA A 41 -3.17 -3.61 3.30
CA ALA A 41 -2.15 -3.63 2.25
C ALA A 41 -2.60 -2.86 1.00
N ARG A 42 -3.88 -3.01 0.60
CA ARG A 42 -4.47 -2.26 -0.52
C ARG A 42 -4.49 -0.75 -0.23
N HIS A 43 -4.83 -0.36 0.99
CA HIS A 43 -4.83 1.04 1.40
C HIS A 43 -3.42 1.63 1.30
N GLU A 44 -2.42 0.95 1.87
CA GLU A 44 -1.02 1.39 1.86
C GLU A 44 -0.48 1.54 0.43
N LEU A 45 -0.70 0.55 -0.43
CA LEU A 45 -0.27 0.59 -1.83
C LEU A 45 -1.03 1.63 -2.68
N SER A 46 -2.18 2.11 -2.21
CA SER A 46 -2.94 3.15 -2.90
C SER A 46 -2.52 4.57 -2.53
N PHE A 47 -1.73 4.74 -1.46
CA PHE A 47 -1.40 6.04 -0.89
C PHE A 47 -0.77 7.01 -1.90
N ASP A 48 0.15 6.52 -2.75
CA ASP A 48 0.86 7.37 -3.73
C ASP A 48 0.13 7.52 -5.08
N ARG A 49 -1.02 6.87 -5.28
CA ARG A 49 -1.72 6.82 -6.58
C ARG A 49 -2.86 7.82 -6.75
N PHE A 50 -2.87 8.89 -5.97
CA PHE A 50 -3.94 9.90 -6.00
C PHE A 50 -3.86 10.84 -7.22
N HIS A 51 -2.72 10.89 -7.92
CA HIS A 51 -2.55 11.70 -9.12
C HIS A 51 -2.87 10.92 -10.41
N GLU A 52 -3.54 11.55 -11.37
CA GLU A 52 -3.88 10.95 -12.68
C GLU A 52 -2.67 10.45 -13.49
N ARG A 53 -1.48 10.98 -13.22
CA ARG A 53 -0.20 10.61 -13.88
C ARG A 53 0.86 10.19 -12.88
N ALA A 54 0.46 9.50 -11.81
CA ALA A 54 1.35 9.09 -10.71
C ALA A 54 2.57 8.27 -11.20
N ASP A 55 2.41 7.52 -12.29
CA ASP A 55 3.47 6.76 -12.96
C ASP A 55 4.61 7.62 -13.54
N ARG A 56 4.35 8.90 -13.76
CA ARG A 56 5.31 9.87 -14.30
C ARG A 56 5.83 10.87 -13.25
N ILE A 57 5.41 10.72 -11.99
CA ILE A 57 5.82 11.59 -10.89
C ILE A 57 6.93 10.88 -10.11
N PHE A 58 8.12 11.47 -10.15
CA PHE A 58 9.30 10.93 -9.45
C PHE A 58 9.82 11.93 -8.43
N ARG A 59 10.31 11.42 -7.29
CA ARG A 59 11.02 12.22 -6.30
C ARG A 59 12.52 12.07 -6.47
N LEU A 60 13.22 13.17 -6.67
CA LEU A 60 14.68 13.17 -6.71
C LEU A 60 15.23 12.93 -5.29
N THR A 61 16.12 11.96 -5.17
CA THR A 61 16.76 11.57 -3.90
C THR A 61 18.25 11.43 -4.09
N ARG A 62 19.04 11.61 -3.03
CA ARG A 62 20.49 11.40 -3.05
C ARG A 62 20.87 10.29 -2.08
N SER A 63 21.60 9.30 -2.58
CA SER A 63 22.25 8.28 -1.75
C SER A 63 23.74 8.58 -1.63
N TYR A 64 24.32 8.32 -0.47
CA TYR A 64 25.75 8.32 -0.24
C TYR A 64 26.16 6.93 0.24
N ASP A 65 27.05 6.30 -0.51
CA ASP A 65 27.67 5.04 -0.12
C ASP A 65 29.01 5.35 0.54
N TYR A 66 29.10 5.09 1.84
CA TYR A 66 30.34 5.29 2.59
C TYR A 66 31.12 3.98 2.68
N PRO A 67 32.47 4.02 2.63
CA PRO A 67 33.32 2.83 2.79
C PRO A 67 33.09 2.08 4.12
N SER A 68 32.53 2.75 5.12
CA SER A 68 32.13 2.18 6.41
C SER A 68 30.89 1.27 6.33
N GLY A 69 30.24 1.17 5.18
CA GLY A 69 28.99 0.42 4.98
C GLY A 69 27.74 1.16 5.44
N TYR A 70 27.87 2.41 5.87
CA TYR A 70 26.74 3.24 6.29
C TYR A 70 26.18 3.99 5.08
N ASN A 71 25.02 3.57 4.56
CA ASN A 71 24.41 4.23 3.41
C ASN A 71 23.40 5.28 3.86
N HIS A 72 23.63 6.53 3.50
CA HIS A 72 22.68 7.61 3.78
C HIS A 72 21.81 7.90 2.56
N HIS A 73 20.49 7.70 2.70
CA HIS A 73 19.52 8.06 1.68
C HIS A 73 18.75 9.33 2.11
N PHE A 74 18.94 10.43 1.40
CA PHE A 74 18.28 11.70 1.66
C PHE A 74 17.21 12.01 0.61
N ALA A 75 16.03 12.41 1.10
CA ALA A 75 14.94 12.92 0.25
C ALA A 75 15.14 14.38 -0.18
N ARG A 76 16.15 15.08 0.37
CA ARG A 76 16.51 16.45 0.01
C ARG A 76 17.75 16.44 -0.87
N VAL A 77 17.72 17.30 -1.88
CA VAL A 77 18.78 17.47 -2.86
C VAL A 77 19.13 18.95 -2.97
N PRO A 78 20.39 19.31 -3.29
CA PRO A 78 20.79 20.71 -3.48
C PRO A 78 19.96 21.41 -4.54
N ASP A 79 19.75 22.71 -4.38
CA ASP A 79 18.96 23.54 -5.30
C ASP A 79 19.59 23.65 -6.70
N THR A 80 20.93 23.65 -6.76
CA THR A 80 21.71 23.67 -8.00
C THR A 80 21.33 22.53 -8.93
N TRP A 81 21.21 21.31 -8.41
CA TRP A 81 20.83 20.13 -9.19
C TRP A 81 19.44 20.29 -9.78
N VAL A 82 18.52 20.87 -9.01
CA VAL A 82 17.13 21.10 -9.39
C VAL A 82 17.02 22.17 -10.49
N ASN A 83 17.87 23.20 -10.46
CA ASN A 83 17.88 24.26 -11.47
C ASN A 83 18.47 23.79 -12.83
N GLU A 84 19.43 22.88 -12.80
CA GLU A 84 20.12 22.38 -14.00
C GLU A 84 19.38 21.23 -14.69
N LEU A 85 18.53 20.51 -13.95
CA LEU A 85 17.77 19.35 -14.42
C LEU A 85 16.99 19.57 -15.73
N PRO A 86 16.24 20.67 -15.92
CA PRO A 86 15.51 20.91 -17.15
C PRO A 86 16.41 21.10 -18.39
N GLN A 87 17.65 21.56 -18.19
CA GLN A 87 18.61 21.74 -19.28
C GLN A 87 19.33 20.42 -19.61
N ALA A 88 19.63 19.62 -18.59
CA ALA A 88 20.35 18.36 -18.74
C ALA A 88 19.46 17.20 -19.21
N PHE A 89 18.16 17.21 -18.87
CA PHE A 89 17.21 16.14 -19.15
C PHE A 89 15.92 16.68 -19.77
N PRO A 90 15.82 16.72 -21.11
CA PRO A 90 14.63 17.23 -21.81
C PRO A 90 13.36 16.40 -21.55
N GLU A 91 13.46 15.20 -20.99
CA GLU A 91 12.35 14.35 -20.58
C GLU A 91 11.59 14.89 -19.35
N VAL A 92 12.20 15.81 -18.60
CA VAL A 92 11.60 16.43 -17.42
C VAL A 92 10.67 17.57 -17.85
N GLU A 93 9.38 17.26 -18.02
CA GLU A 93 8.37 18.24 -18.46
C GLU A 93 8.07 19.33 -17.42
N LYS A 94 8.05 18.96 -16.13
CA LYS A 94 7.68 19.85 -15.03
C LYS A 94 8.46 19.53 -13.78
N LEU A 95 8.78 20.57 -13.03
CA LEU A 95 9.50 20.46 -11.76
C LEU A 95 8.73 21.18 -10.66
N LEU A 96 8.67 20.54 -9.48
CA LEU A 96 8.04 21.09 -8.29
C LEU A 96 8.95 20.92 -7.08
N ARG A 97 8.98 21.93 -6.21
CA ARG A 97 9.68 21.90 -4.92
C ARG A 97 8.65 21.85 -3.80
N LEU A 98 8.83 20.92 -2.87
CA LEU A 98 7.93 20.77 -1.71
C LEU A 98 8.23 21.78 -0.59
N GLN A 99 9.43 22.36 -0.57
CA GLN A 99 9.85 23.35 0.41
C GLN A 99 10.56 24.49 -0.32
N GLU A 100 10.10 25.72 -0.09
CA GLU A 100 10.83 26.93 -0.48
C GLU A 100 12.06 27.07 0.41
N PHE A 101 13.22 27.25 -0.22
CA PHE A 101 14.45 27.56 0.49
C PHE A 101 14.34 29.03 0.94
N ARG A 102 14.12 29.28 2.23
CA ARG A 102 14.30 30.62 2.81
C ARG A 102 15.81 30.85 2.93
N THR A 103 16.33 31.73 2.08
CA THR A 103 17.63 32.41 2.26
C THR A 103 17.63 33.27 3.51
#